data_AF-A0A662HVP5-F1
#
_entry.id   AF-A0A662HVP5-F1
#
_cell.length_a   1.000
_cell.length_b   1.000
_cell.length_c   1.000
_cell.angle_alpha   90.00
_cell.angle_beta   90.00
_cell.angle_gamma   90.00
#
_symmetry.space_group_name_H-M   'P 1'
#
loop_
_entity.id
_entity.type
_entity.pdbx_description
1 polymer ?
#
loop_
_entity_poly.entity_id
_entity_poly.type
_entity_poly.pdbx_seq_one_letter_code
_entity_poly.pdbx_strand_id
1 'polypeptide(L)' 'MMCKPSKEPSGYFFKGVLAGLLSKIENKDVIVEEVKCIAKGDECCLFTARVGK' A
#
# COMPACT_ATOMS: atom_id res chain seq x y z
N MET A 1 4.63 15.64 -0.93
CA MET A 1 4.35 14.39 -1.67
C MET A 1 2.86 14.37 -2.00
N MET A 2 2.44 15.08 -3.06
CA MET A 2 1.04 15.10 -3.48
C MET A 2 0.83 14.01 -4.53
N CYS A 3 0.05 12.98 -4.19
CA CYS A 3 -0.44 12.03 -5.18
C CYS A 3 -1.34 12.78 -6.16
N LYS A 4 -0.98 12.80 -7.45
CA LYS A 4 -1.87 13.32 -8.50
C LYS A 4 -3.17 12.49 -8.50
N PRO A 5 -4.34 13.10 -8.68
CA PRO A 5 -5.59 12.36 -8.85
C PRO A 5 -5.44 11.50 -10.11
N SER A 6 -5.47 10.20 -9.92
CA SER A 6 -5.33 9.20 -10.97
C SER A 6 -6.28 8.07 -10.67
N LYS A 7 -6.90 7.51 -11.73
CA LYS A 7 -7.82 6.37 -11.64
C LYS A 7 -7.15 5.11 -11.07
N GLU A 8 -5.81 5.10 -11.04
CA GLU A 8 -4.99 3.99 -10.61
C GLU A 8 -4.27 4.29 -9.28
N PRO A 9 -4.18 3.30 -8.37
CA PRO A 9 -3.53 3.45 -7.08
C PRO A 9 -2.06 3.87 -7.26
N SER A 10 -1.70 5.10 -6.89
CA SER A 10 -0.36 5.64 -7.15
C SER A 10 0.63 5.39 -6.00
N GLY A 11 0.19 4.73 -4.92
CA GLY A 11 1.00 4.39 -3.76
C GLY A 11 1.95 3.20 -3.96
N TYR A 12 2.35 2.87 -5.20
CA TYR A 12 3.26 1.73 -5.49
C TYR A 12 4.57 1.80 -4.70
N PHE A 13 5.12 2.99 -4.48
CA PHE A 13 6.32 3.19 -3.67
C PHE A 13 6.08 2.81 -2.20
N PHE A 14 4.99 3.33 -1.59
CA PHE A 14 4.61 2.99 -0.22
C PHE A 14 4.27 1.51 -0.07
N LYS A 15 3.54 0.94 -1.04
CA LYS A 15 3.23 -0.49 -1.11
C LYS A 15 4.50 -1.33 -1.14
N GLY A 16 5.48 -0.97 -1.97
CA GLY A 16 6.75 -1.68 -2.06
C GLY A 16 7.60 -1.57 -0.79
N VAL A 17 7.69 -0.37 -0.20
CA VAL A 17 8.41 -0.13 1.07
C VAL A 17 7.76 -0.91 2.21
N LEU A 18 6.43 -0.84 2.35
CA LEU A 18 5.69 -1.59 3.35
C LEU A 18 5.84 -3.10 3.14
N ALA A 19 5.65 -3.61 1.92
CA ALA A 19 5.81 -5.03 1.63
C ALA A 19 7.22 -5.54 1.96
N GLY A 20 8.26 -4.79 1.58
CA GLY A 20 9.64 -5.17 1.88
C GLY A 20 9.97 -5.11 3.37
N LEU A 21 9.49 -4.08 4.09
CA LEU A 21 9.71 -3.94 5.53
C LEU A 21 8.97 -5.05 6.29
N LEU A 22 7.68 -5.26 6.00
CA LEU A 22 6.88 -6.27 6.66
C LEU A 22 7.35 -7.69 6.31
N SER A 23 7.80 -7.95 5.08
CA SER A 23 8.37 -9.25 4.71
C SER A 23 9.66 -9.56 5.50
N LYS A 24 10.49 -8.55 5.78
CA LYS A 24 11.66 -8.72 6.66
C LYS A 24 11.29 -8.94 8.13
N ILE A 25 10.26 -8.24 8.63
CA ILE A 25 9.82 -8.34 10.03
C ILE A 25 9.16 -9.69 10.30
N GLU A 26 8.21 -10.08 9.45
CA GLU A 26 7.43 -11.32 9.61
C GLU A 26 8.14 -12.56 9.07
N ASN A 27 9.25 -12.39 8.34
CA ASN A 27 9.99 -13.46 7.65
C ASN A 27 9.08 -14.34 6.76
N LYS A 28 7.97 -13.77 6.29
CA LYS A 28 6.92 -14.42 5.51
C LYS A 28 6.50 -13.55 4.34
N ASP A 29 5.78 -14.15 3.41
CA ASP A 29 5.25 -13.44 2.25
C ASP A 29 4.11 -12.51 2.71
N VAL A 30 4.35 -11.21 2.68
CA VAL A 30 3.37 -10.20 3.09
C VAL A 30 2.77 -9.54 1.86
N ILE A 31 1.46 -9.73 1.69
CA ILE A 31 0.69 -9.13 0.61
C ILE A 31 0.17 -7.79 1.09
N VAL A 32 0.63 -6.71 0.48
CA VAL A 32 0.16 -5.35 0.75
C VAL A 32 -0.76 -4.88 -0.38
N GLU A 33 -2.01 -4.56 -0.03
CA GLU A 33 -3.01 -4.05 -0.96
C GLU A 33 -3.43 -2.62 -0.58
N GLU A 34 -3.61 -1.76 -1.57
CA GLU A 34 -4.12 -0.41 -1.38
C GLU A 34 -5.66 -0.45 -1.50
N VAL A 35 -6.35 -0.19 -0.39
CA VAL A 35 -7.82 -0.26 -0.30
C VAL A 35 -8.47 1.08 -0.62
N LYS A 36 -7.88 2.18 -0.14
CA LYS A 36 -8.36 3.55 -0.39
C LYS A 36 -7.22 4.42 -0.88
N CYS A 37 -7.55 5.41 -1.69
CA CYS A 37 -6.56 6.33 -2.23
C CYS A 37 -7.14 7.75 -2.33
N ILE A 38 -6.40 8.74 -1.83
CA ILE A 38 -6.75 10.16 -2.01
C ILE A 38 -6.85 10.51 -3.51
N ALA A 39 -6.09 9.81 -4.34
CA ALA A 39 -6.14 9.97 -5.80
C ALA A 39 -7.49 9.57 -6.42
N LYS A 40 -8.27 8.69 -5.77
CA LYS A 40 -9.64 8.33 -6.16
C LYS A 40 -10.70 9.31 -5.63
N GLY A 41 -10.33 10.22 -4.73
CA GLY A 41 -11.26 11.11 -4.03
C GLY A 41 -11.64 10.65 -2.61
N ASP A 42 -10.98 9.62 -2.08
CA ASP A 42 -11.12 9.24 -0.66
C ASP A 42 -10.39 10.23 0.26
N GLU A 43 -10.80 10.33 1.52
CA GLU A 43 -10.20 11.25 2.52
C GLU A 43 -8.72 10.94 2.81
N CYS A 44 -8.32 9.67 2.75
CA CYS A 44 -6.96 9.20 3.05
C CYS A 44 -6.61 7.92 2.28
N CYS A 45 -5.31 7.67 2.06
CA CYS A 45 -4.84 6.40 1.52
C CYS A 45 -4.80 5.35 2.62
N LEU A 46 -5.43 4.19 2.39
CA LEU A 46 -5.40 3.05 3.31
C LEU A 46 -4.74 1.85 2.65
N PHE A 47 -3.81 1.26 3.38
CA PHE A 47 -3.07 0.07 2.97
C PHE A 47 -3.39 -1.06 3.95
N THR A 48 -3.81 -2.21 3.43
CA THR A 48 -3.98 -3.44 4.21
C THR A 48 -2.79 -4.34 3.93
N ALA A 49 -2.10 -4.77 4.99
CA ALA A 49 -1.09 -5.81 4.89
C ALA A 49 -1.65 -7.11 5.46
N ARG A 50 -1.49 -8.20 4.71
CA ARG A 50 -1.89 -9.55 5.13
C ARG A 50 -0.68 -10.46 5.03
N VAL A 51 -0.38 -11.17 6.11
CA VAL A 51 0.72 -12.14 6.15
C VAL A 51 0.19 -13.46 5.60
N GLY A 52 0.73 -13.90 4.47
CA GLY A 52 0.52 -15.25 3.96
C GLY A 52 1.11 -16.24 4.97
N LYS A 53 0.28 -17.15 5.45
CA LYS A 53 0.53 -18.00 6.61
C LYS A 53 1.76 -18.88 6.47
#